data_AF-A0A0B4FK99-F1
#
_entry.id   AF-A0A0B4FK99-F1
#
_cell.length_a   1.000
_cell.length_b   1.000
_cell.length_c   1.000
_cell.angle_alpha   90.00
_cell.angle_beta   90.00
_cell.angle_gamma   90.00
#
_symmetry.space_group_name_H-M   'P 1'
#
loop_
_entity.id
_entity.type
_entity.pdbx_description
1 polymer ?
#
loop_
_entity_poly.entity_id
_entity_poly.type
_entity_poly.pdbx_seq_one_letter_code
_entity_poly.pdbx_strand_id
1 'polypeptide(L)'
;MRNNGFELTFLLLVLLAGAASLKAGLAMPSSPWEAIGNGAFPTVLGGGALGLGALKTIEMLLRGDRAGAGAPGLSWRIPATFVLMAGYVGVLASGVVHYVASTALFCFLFFLLLAPVRDMKAVTGLALLSAGYAAAVFAIFTRFFFINL
;
A
#
# COMPACT_ATOMS: atom_id res chain seq x y z
N MET A 1 22.10 15.93 11.14
CA MET A 1 21.26 15.85 9.92
C MET A 1 20.79 14.42 9.75
N ARG A 2 19.73 13.99 10.45
CA ARG A 2 19.39 12.55 10.55
C ARG A 2 17.86 12.39 10.66
N ASN A 3 17.29 11.56 9.76
CA ASN A 3 15.90 11.11 9.62
C ASN A 3 14.83 11.94 8.85
N ASN A 4 15.01 13.21 8.50
CA ASN A 4 13.92 13.98 7.84
C ASN A 4 13.59 13.53 6.40
N GLY A 5 14.55 12.94 5.66
CA GLY A 5 14.34 12.56 4.26
C GLY A 5 13.30 11.45 4.06
N PHE A 6 13.22 10.46 4.96
CA PHE A 6 12.26 9.36 4.83
C PHE A 6 10.83 9.79 5.17
N GLU A 7 10.66 10.66 6.17
CA GLU A 7 9.37 11.21 6.54
C GLU A 7 8.82 12.09 5.41
N LEU A 8 9.66 12.93 4.80
CA LEU A 8 9.30 13.70 3.60
C LEU A 8 8.95 12.80 2.40
N THR A 9 9.73 11.74 2.17
CA THR A 9 9.45 10.79 1.09
C THR A 9 8.10 10.10 1.30
N PHE A 10 7.82 9.64 2.52
CA PHE A 10 6.53 9.01 2.85
C PHE A 10 5.38 10.00 2.72
N LEU A 11 5.55 11.23 3.21
CA LEU A 11 4.54 12.28 3.11
C LEU A 11 4.24 12.62 1.64
N LEU A 12 5.27 12.71 0.79
CA LEU A 12 5.10 12.87 -0.66
C LEU A 12 4.36 11.69 -1.29
N LEU A 13 4.68 10.45 -0.94
CA LEU A 13 3.98 9.26 -1.43
C LEU A 13 2.49 9.26 -1.04
N VAL A 14 2.17 9.63 0.20
CA VAL A 14 0.79 9.72 0.70
C VAL A 14 0.04 10.86 0.00
N LEU A 15 0.67 12.02 -0.20
CA LEU A 15 0.07 13.14 -0.93
C LEU A 15 -0.19 12.79 -2.40
N LEU A 16 0.75 12.12 -3.07
CA LEU A 16 0.59 11.68 -4.45
C LEU A 16 -0.53 10.64 -4.58
N ALA A 17 -0.58 9.65 -3.69
CA ALA A 17 -1.65 8.66 -3.67
C ALA A 17 -3.01 9.30 -3.34
N GLY A 18 -3.03 10.25 -2.40
CA GLY A 18 -4.23 11.03 -2.07
C GLY A 18 -4.74 11.83 -3.27
N ALA A 19 -3.86 12.55 -3.97
CA ALA A 19 -4.20 13.30 -5.17
C ALA A 19 -4.68 12.38 -6.31
N ALA A 20 -4.02 11.23 -6.51
CA ALA A 20 -4.43 10.25 -7.51
C ALA A 20 -5.81 9.65 -7.19
N SER A 21 -6.06 9.30 -5.93
CA SER A 21 -7.35 8.80 -5.46
C SER A 21 -8.46 9.85 -5.62
N LEU A 22 -8.19 11.11 -5.28
CA LEU A 22 -9.14 12.20 -5.46
C LEU A 22 -9.46 12.42 -6.94
N LYS A 23 -8.45 12.47 -7.80
CA LYS A 23 -8.63 12.59 -9.25
C LYS A 23 -9.44 11.42 -9.81
N ALA A 24 -9.13 10.19 -9.37
CA ALA A 24 -9.85 8.99 -9.80
C ALA A 24 -11.33 9.04 -9.37
N GLY A 25 -11.61 9.44 -8.13
CA GLY A 25 -12.98 9.56 -7.63
C GLY A 25 -13.79 10.63 -8.35
N LEU A 26 -13.19 11.78 -8.65
CA LEU A 26 -13.83 12.85 -9.41
C LEU A 26 -14.03 12.51 -10.89
N ALA A 27 -13.20 11.63 -11.45
CA ALA A 27 -13.29 11.19 -12.84
C ALA A 27 -14.23 9.98 -13.04
N MET A 28 -14.68 9.33 -11.97
CA MET A 28 -15.56 8.18 -12.06
C MET A 28 -16.99 8.62 -12.43
N PRO A 29 -17.62 7.95 -13.41
CA PRO A 29 -19.01 8.23 -13.75
C PRO A 29 -19.93 7.85 -12.57
N SER A 30 -21.00 8.61 -12.40
CA SER A 30 -22.04 8.27 -11.44
C SER A 30 -22.75 6.98 -11.87
N SER A 31 -22.75 5.97 -11.00
CA SER A 31 -23.59 4.80 -11.19
C SER A 31 -25.00 5.10 -10.65
N PRO A 32 -26.06 4.84 -11.43
CA PRO A 32 -27.43 4.97 -10.93
C PRO A 32 -27.78 3.94 -9.84
N TRP A 33 -26.92 2.92 -9.64
CA TRP A 33 -27.15 1.82 -8.72
C TRP A 33 -26.48 2.00 -7.35
N GLU A 34 -25.60 3.00 -7.20
CA GLU A 34 -24.94 3.31 -5.93
C GLU A 34 -25.42 4.66 -5.39
N ALA A 35 -26.07 4.67 -4.23
CA ALA A 35 -26.64 5.88 -3.62
C ALA A 35 -25.60 6.97 -3.30
N ILE A 36 -24.34 6.58 -3.10
CA ILE A 36 -23.23 7.48 -2.74
C ILE A 36 -22.35 7.77 -3.98
N GLY A 37 -22.53 7.02 -5.07
CA GLY A 37 -21.73 7.09 -6.29
C GLY A 37 -20.37 6.39 -6.19
N ASN A 38 -19.99 5.67 -7.23
CA ASN A 38 -18.75 4.87 -7.32
C ASN A 38 -17.47 5.67 -7.00
N GLY A 39 -17.50 6.99 -7.21
CA GLY A 39 -16.37 7.89 -6.94
C GLY A 39 -16.24 8.34 -5.48
N ALA A 40 -17.23 8.11 -4.61
CA ALA A 40 -17.22 8.66 -3.25
C ALA A 40 -16.11 8.08 -2.37
N PHE A 41 -15.89 6.78 -2.41
CA PHE A 41 -14.83 6.12 -1.65
C PHE A 41 -13.42 6.64 -2.01
N PRO A 42 -13.00 6.64 -3.29
CA PRO A 42 -11.70 7.19 -3.67
C PRO A 42 -11.60 8.71 -3.42
N THR A 43 -12.71 9.45 -3.52
CA THR A 43 -12.75 10.89 -3.21
C THR A 43 -12.51 11.16 -1.72
N VAL A 44 -13.17 10.43 -0.83
CA VAL A 44 -13.02 10.58 0.64
C VAL A 44 -11.63 10.13 1.09
N LEU A 45 -11.13 9.01 0.56
CA LEU A 45 -9.76 8.57 0.83
C LEU A 45 -8.74 9.61 0.36
N GLY A 46 -8.92 10.14 -0.85
CA GLY A 46 -8.04 11.15 -1.42
C GLY A 46 -8.03 12.44 -0.61
N GLY A 47 -9.22 12.97 -0.31
CA GLY A 47 -9.40 14.17 0.50
C GLY A 47 -8.86 14.00 1.92
N GLY A 48 -9.11 12.85 2.56
CA GLY A 48 -8.59 12.53 3.88
C GLY A 48 -7.06 12.45 3.91
N ALA A 49 -6.46 11.76 2.94
CA ALA A 49 -5.00 11.65 2.83
C ALA A 49 -4.34 13.02 2.61
N LEU A 50 -4.92 13.87 1.75
CA LEU A 50 -4.44 15.24 1.54
C LEU A 50 -4.62 16.12 2.78
N GLY A 51 -5.75 16.02 3.47
CA GLY A 51 -6.02 16.77 4.70
C GLY A 51 -5.04 16.41 5.82
N LEU A 52 -4.80 15.12 6.04
CA LEU A 52 -3.81 14.64 7.01
C LEU A 52 -2.39 15.03 6.61
N GLY A 53 -2.06 14.96 5.31
CA GLY A 53 -0.78 15.42 4.78
C GLY A 53 -0.56 16.92 5.00
N ALA A 54 -1.58 17.76 4.77
CA ALA A 54 -1.51 19.20 5.01
C ALA A 54 -1.33 19.52 6.51
N LEU A 55 -2.12 18.87 7.38
CA LEU A 55 -1.98 19.01 8.83
C LEU A 55 -0.59 18.64 9.32
N LYS A 56 -0.04 17.53 8.81
CA LYS A 56 1.32 17.09 9.14
C LYS A 56 2.38 18.08 8.64
N THR A 57 2.21 18.63 7.44
CA THR A 57 3.11 19.66 6.89
C THR A 57 3.08 20.95 7.74
N ILE A 58 1.89 21.39 8.14
CA ILE A 58 1.70 22.55 9.04
C ILE A 58 2.35 22.28 10.39
N GLU A 59 2.17 21.07 10.95
CA GLU A 59 2.83 20.65 12.19
C GLU A 59 4.36 20.72 12.06
N MET A 60 4.93 20.23 10.95
CA MET A 60 6.37 20.30 10.69
C MET A 60 6.87 21.75 10.56
N LEU A 61 6.07 22.64 9.95
CA LEU A 61 6.39 24.06 9.80
C LEU A 61 6.35 24.79 11.16
N LEU A 62 5.35 24.49 11.99
CA LEU A 62 5.16 25.09 13.31
C LEU A 62 6.15 24.56 14.35
N ARG A 63 6.55 23.28 14.26
CA ARG A 63 7.44 22.63 15.23
C ARG A 63 8.92 22.76 14.94
N GLY A 64 9.32 23.56 13.94
CA GLY A 64 10.69 24.01 13.68
C GLY A 64 11.77 23.02 14.14
N ASP A 65 12.16 22.09 13.27
CA ASP A 65 13.29 21.18 13.45
C ASP A 65 13.22 20.15 14.61
N ARG A 66 12.07 19.99 15.30
CA ARG A 66 11.91 18.98 16.38
C ARG A 66 10.98 17.80 16.09
N ALA A 67 10.57 17.59 14.85
CA ALA A 67 9.89 16.34 14.44
C ALA A 67 10.93 15.22 14.24
N GLY A 68 11.50 14.74 15.34
CA GLY A 68 12.64 13.81 15.31
C GLY A 68 12.59 12.77 16.41
N ALA A 69 11.41 12.25 16.76
CA ALA A 69 11.25 11.14 17.70
C ALA A 69 10.53 9.95 17.04
N GLY A 70 10.92 9.61 15.80
CA GLY A 70 10.58 8.32 15.19
C GLY A 70 11.64 7.29 15.56
N ALA A 71 11.23 6.22 16.24
CA ALA A 71 12.11 5.16 16.76
C ALA A 71 13.15 4.68 15.73
N PRO A 72 14.43 4.56 16.12
CA PRO A 72 15.52 4.21 15.20
C PRO A 72 15.40 2.73 14.80
N GLY A 73 15.03 2.49 13.54
CA GLY A 73 15.00 1.15 12.93
C GLY A 73 13.78 0.87 12.04
N LEU A 74 12.69 1.63 12.21
CA LEU A 74 11.41 1.39 11.54
C LEU A 74 11.13 2.33 10.33
N SER A 75 11.94 3.37 10.15
CA SER A 75 11.60 4.54 9.32
C SER A 75 11.60 4.32 7.81
N TRP A 76 12.49 3.50 7.24
CA TRP A 76 12.54 3.26 5.79
C TRP A 76 11.59 2.13 5.34
N ARG A 77 11.23 1.23 6.26
CA ARG A 77 10.34 0.11 5.97
C ARG A 77 8.93 0.59 5.69
N ILE A 78 8.45 1.60 6.41
CA ILE A 78 7.11 2.17 6.23
C ILE A 78 6.88 2.66 4.77
N PRO A 79 7.72 3.53 4.19
CA PRO A 79 7.56 3.94 2.79
C PRO A 79 7.79 2.77 1.82
N ALA A 80 8.71 1.84 2.12
CA ALA A 80 8.92 0.67 1.26
C ALA A 80 7.69 -0.28 1.24
N THR A 81 7.03 -0.48 2.38
CA THR A 81 5.77 -1.24 2.48
C THR A 81 4.66 -0.57 1.68
N PHE A 82 4.57 0.76 1.77
CA PHE A 82 3.58 1.53 1.01
C PHE A 82 3.77 1.38 -0.50
N VAL A 83 5.02 1.51 -0.98
CA VAL A 83 5.36 1.32 -2.40
C VAL A 83 5.07 -0.12 -2.85
N LEU A 84 5.38 -1.11 -2.02
CA LEU A 84 5.11 -2.52 -2.32
C LEU A 84 3.59 -2.79 -2.44
N MET A 85 2.78 -2.24 -1.52
CA MET A 85 1.32 -2.33 -1.59
C MET A 85 0.75 -1.64 -2.83
N ALA A 86 1.20 -0.41 -3.11
CA ALA A 86 0.76 0.33 -4.30
C ALA A 86 1.14 -0.41 -5.59
N GLY A 87 2.35 -0.96 -5.65
CA GLY A 87 2.81 -1.76 -6.78
C GLY A 87 1.97 -3.03 -6.97
N TYR A 88 1.67 -3.76 -5.90
CA TYR A 88 0.82 -4.95 -5.95
C TYR A 88 -0.60 -4.61 -6.46
N VAL A 89 -1.22 -3.56 -5.95
CA VAL A 89 -2.53 -3.10 -6.44
C VAL A 89 -2.47 -2.71 -7.92
N GLY A 90 -1.40 -2.03 -8.36
CA GLY A 90 -1.20 -1.70 -9.77
C GLY A 90 -1.06 -2.93 -10.66
N VAL A 91 -0.32 -3.95 -10.21
CA VAL A 91 -0.18 -5.22 -10.93
C VAL A 91 -1.53 -5.93 -11.05
N LEU A 92 -2.31 -6.01 -9.97
CA LEU A 92 -3.65 -6.60 -10.00
C LEU A 92 -4.59 -5.82 -10.93
N ALA A 93 -4.56 -4.48 -10.88
CA ALA A 93 -5.39 -3.63 -11.73
C ALA A 93 -5.05 -3.77 -13.23
N SER A 94 -3.80 -4.12 -13.56
CA SER A 94 -3.39 -4.30 -14.96
C SER A 94 -3.92 -5.58 -15.60
N GLY A 95 -4.23 -6.61 -14.80
CA GLY A 95 -4.64 -7.93 -15.29
C GLY A 95 -3.57 -8.69 -16.10
N VAL A 96 -2.34 -8.18 -16.18
CA VAL A 96 -1.28 -8.75 -17.04
C VAL A 96 -0.60 -9.96 -16.39
N VAL A 97 -0.53 -9.99 -15.05
CA VAL A 97 0.19 -11.01 -14.29
C VAL A 97 -0.80 -11.90 -13.55
N HIS A 98 -0.60 -13.22 -13.64
CA HIS A 98 -1.41 -14.21 -12.91
C HIS A 98 -1.50 -13.88 -11.42
N TYR A 99 -2.73 -13.87 -10.89
CA TYR A 99 -3.05 -13.55 -9.50
C TYR A 99 -2.20 -14.33 -8.49
N VAL A 100 -2.03 -15.64 -8.68
CA VAL A 100 -1.27 -16.49 -7.75
C VAL A 100 0.21 -16.06 -7.70
N ALA A 101 0.80 -15.75 -8.85
CA ALA A 101 2.21 -15.36 -8.93
C ALA A 101 2.45 -13.97 -8.33
N SER A 102 1.59 -13.00 -8.63
CA SER A 102 1.69 -11.64 -8.08
C SER A 102 1.45 -11.62 -6.56
N THR A 103 0.46 -12.38 -6.07
CA THR A 103 0.13 -12.49 -4.64
C THR A 103 1.25 -13.19 -3.87
N ALA A 104 1.80 -14.29 -4.40
CA ALA A 104 2.91 -15.01 -3.76
C ALA A 104 4.16 -14.12 -3.64
N LEU A 105 4.49 -13.39 -4.70
CA LEU A 105 5.63 -12.46 -4.71
C LEU A 105 5.41 -11.31 -3.73
N PHE A 106 4.21 -10.72 -3.70
CA PHE A 106 3.86 -9.66 -2.76
C PHE A 106 4.00 -10.13 -1.31
N CYS A 107 3.39 -11.27 -0.95
CA CYS A 107 3.47 -11.82 0.40
C CYS A 107 4.93 -12.09 0.80
N PHE A 108 5.71 -12.69 -0.10
CA PHE A 108 7.12 -12.97 0.16
C PHE A 108 7.93 -11.71 0.44
N LEU A 109 7.83 -10.70 -0.44
CA LEU A 109 8.53 -9.43 -0.27
C LEU A 109 8.06 -8.67 0.99
N PHE A 110 6.76 -8.71 1.27
CA PHE A 110 6.17 -8.05 2.44
C PHE A 110 6.69 -8.67 3.75
N PHE A 111 6.73 -10.00 3.84
CA PHE A 111 7.30 -10.68 5.00
C PHE A 111 8.80 -10.42 5.16
N LEU A 112 9.56 -10.41 4.06
CA LEU A 112 10.99 -10.11 4.09
C LEU A 112 11.26 -8.66 4.53
N LEU A 113 10.34 -7.74 4.21
CA LEU A 113 10.40 -6.35 4.65
C LEU A 113 10.06 -6.19 6.15
N LEU A 114 9.09 -6.96 6.65
CA LEU A 114 8.69 -6.94 8.07
C LEU A 114 9.74 -7.60 8.97
N ALA A 115 10.26 -8.76 8.56
CA ALA A 115 11.26 -9.53 9.27
C ALA A 115 12.44 -9.84 8.35
N PRO A 116 13.57 -9.10 8.45
CA PRO A 116 14.75 -9.38 7.63
C PRO A 116 15.41 -10.65 8.15
N VAL A 117 14.98 -11.80 7.62
CA VAL A 117 15.58 -13.07 7.96
C VAL A 117 16.84 -13.26 7.12
N ARG A 118 17.97 -13.48 7.80
CA ARG A 118 19.28 -13.71 7.15
C ARG A 118 19.58 -15.19 6.88
N ASP A 119 18.84 -16.08 7.52
CA ASP A 119 18.99 -17.53 7.34
C ASP A 119 18.26 -17.98 6.06
N MET A 120 19.02 -18.59 5.13
CA MET A 120 18.51 -19.15 3.88
C MET A 120 17.37 -20.13 4.11
N LYS A 121 17.41 -20.95 5.17
CA LYS A 121 16.34 -21.93 5.44
C LYS A 121 15.00 -21.26 5.73
N ALA A 122 15.04 -20.16 6.47
CA ALA A 122 13.84 -19.41 6.81
C ALA A 122 13.34 -18.56 5.63
N VAL A 123 14.23 -18.07 4.75
CA VAL A 123 13.84 -17.44 3.48
C VAL A 123 13.12 -18.44 2.57
N THR A 124 13.63 -19.67 2.45
CA THR A 124 12.95 -20.72 1.66
C THR A 124 11.60 -21.09 2.27
N GLY A 125 11.52 -21.19 3.61
CA GLY A 125 10.24 -21.42 4.31
C GLY A 125 9.21 -20.31 4.06
N LEU A 126 9.65 -19.05 4.06
CA LEU A 126 8.82 -17.88 3.74
C LEU A 126 8.31 -17.92 2.30
N ALA A 127 9.15 -18.31 1.34
CA ALA A 127 8.75 -18.44 -0.06
C ALA A 127 7.66 -19.51 -0.23
N LEU A 128 7.83 -20.68 0.40
CA LEU A 128 6.85 -21.76 0.36
C LEU A 128 5.54 -21.36 1.04
N LEU A 129 5.60 -20.71 2.20
CA LEU A 129 4.42 -20.21 2.91
C LEU A 129 3.65 -19.20 2.06
N SER A 130 4.36 -18.27 1.41
CA SER A 130 3.76 -17.24 0.57
C SER A 130 3.09 -17.83 -0.68
N ALA A 131 3.74 -18.80 -1.33
CA ALA A 131 3.16 -19.52 -2.46
C ALA A 131 1.93 -20.34 -2.05
N GLY A 132 2.02 -21.06 -0.93
CA GLY A 132 0.90 -21.83 -0.37
C GLY A 132 -0.29 -20.96 0.00
N TYR A 133 -0.04 -19.81 0.63
CA TYR A 133 -1.06 -18.83 0.97
C TYR A 133 -1.75 -18.28 -0.29
N ALA A 134 -0.99 -17.85 -1.30
CA ALA A 134 -1.53 -17.34 -2.55
C ALA A 134 -2.40 -18.39 -3.28
N ALA A 135 -1.94 -19.65 -3.32
CA ALA A 135 -2.70 -20.75 -3.91
C ALA A 135 -3.98 -21.06 -3.13
N ALA A 136 -3.93 -21.04 -1.79
CA ALA A 136 -5.10 -21.25 -0.95
C ALA A 136 -6.15 -20.14 -1.12
N VAL A 137 -5.72 -18.88 -1.14
CA VAL A 137 -6.60 -17.73 -1.39
C VAL A 137 -7.24 -17.84 -2.77
N PHE A 138 -6.46 -18.11 -3.81
CA PHE A 138 -6.98 -18.33 -5.16
C PHE A 138 -8.00 -19.47 -5.21
N ALA A 139 -7.70 -20.61 -4.57
CA ALA A 139 -8.62 -21.74 -4.50
C ALA A 139 -9.93 -21.39 -3.78
N ILE A 140 -9.87 -20.59 -2.71
CA ILE A 140 -11.07 -20.14 -1.99
C ILE A 140 -11.92 -19.25 -2.90
N PHE A 141 -11.32 -18.24 -3.54
CA PHE A 141 -12.08 -17.31 -4.39
C PHE A 141 -12.64 -17.98 -5.65
N THR A 142 -11.88 -18.88 -6.28
CA THR A 142 -12.36 -19.61 -7.46
C THR A 142 -13.43 -20.63 -7.10
N ARG A 143 -13.29 -21.39 -5.99
CA ARG A 143 -14.26 -22.44 -5.63
C ARG A 143 -15.51 -21.93 -4.94
N PHE A 144 -15.42 -20.92 -4.09
CA PHE A 144 -16.57 -20.46 -3.29
C PHE A 144 -17.23 -19.22 -3.89
N PHE A 145 -16.47 -18.36 -4.56
CA PHE A 145 -16.98 -17.09 -5.08
C PHE A 145 -17.10 -17.04 -6.60
N PHE A 146 -16.69 -18.10 -7.32
CA PHE A 146 -16.73 -18.20 -8.79
C PHE A 146 -16.08 -17.00 -9.51
N ILE A 147 -15.09 -16.36 -8.87
CA ILE A 147 -14.36 -15.25 -9.47
C ILE A 147 -13.15 -15.82 -10.21
N ASN A 148 -13.08 -15.60 -11.53
CA ASN A 148 -11.87 -15.83 -12.30
C ASN A 148 -10.90 -14.67 -12.04
N LEU A 149 -9.87 -14.94 -11.23
CA LEU A 149 -8.82 -14.01 -10.79
C LEU A 149 -7.52 -14.20 -11.58
#